data_AF-A0A7S2NY04-F1
#
_entry.id   AF-A0A7S2NY04-F1
#
_cell.length_a   1.000
_cell.length_b   1.000
_cell.length_c   1.000
_cell.angle_alpha   90.00
_cell.angle_beta   90.00
_cell.angle_gamma   90.00
#
_symmetry.space_group_name_H-M   'P 1'
#
loop_
_entity.id
_entity.type
_entity.pdbx_description
1 polymer ?
#
loop_
_entity_poly.entity_id
_entity_poly.type
_entity_poly.pdbx_seq_one_letter_code
_entity_poly.pdbx_strand_id
1 'polypeptide(L)'
;VEKSLAARSAAGGGFARNDRLGFLNASLANVGTALKVCAIVKLPLLSEWEDVPAWCARRRLNVRRALDDAGAWMPGVLEVSNKDRLGVSEAATANLVVESVAELVLAERRLEAGAAAFLPGEAATCSPQFAADDAELVLGADDDGFPSVDAVAWEAAGTAF
;
A
#
# COMPACT_ATOMS: atom_id res chain seq x y z
N VAL A 1 -12.48 -21.07 15.72
CA VAL A 1 -12.55 -20.44 14.38
C VAL A 1 -11.42 -20.93 13.45
N GLU A 2 -10.21 -21.23 13.95
CA GLU A 2 -9.14 -21.80 13.10
C GLU A 2 -9.34 -23.27 12.69
N LYS A 3 -10.04 -24.08 13.50
CA LYS A 3 -10.31 -25.50 13.18
C LYS A 3 -11.32 -25.73 12.03
N SER A 4 -12.08 -24.71 11.62
CA SER A 4 -13.11 -24.86 10.58
C SER A 4 -12.59 -24.66 9.15
N LEU A 5 -11.43 -24.02 8.97
CA LEU A 5 -10.84 -23.81 7.64
C LEU A 5 -10.00 -25.00 7.18
N ALA A 6 -9.28 -25.65 8.09
CA ALA A 6 -8.46 -26.83 7.77
C ALA A 6 -9.30 -28.07 7.40
N ALA A 7 -10.55 -28.17 7.86
CA ALA A 7 -11.41 -29.32 7.61
C ALA A 7 -12.08 -29.33 6.21
N ARG A 8 -12.16 -28.19 5.52
CA ARG A 8 -12.82 -28.11 4.19
C ARG A 8 -11.89 -28.44 3.02
N SER A 9 -10.58 -28.35 3.19
CA SER A 9 -9.62 -28.71 2.13
C SER A 9 -9.59 -30.22 1.85
N ALA A 10 -9.95 -31.06 2.83
CA ALA A 10 -10.07 -32.51 2.68
C ALA A 10 -11.46 -32.97 2.17
N ALA A 11 -12.47 -32.09 2.19
CA ALA A 11 -13.84 -32.36 1.80
C ALA A 11 -14.32 -31.34 0.74
N GLY A 12 -13.57 -31.19 -0.36
CA GLY A 12 -14.02 -30.49 -1.57
C GLY A 12 -14.38 -28.99 -1.42
N GLY A 13 -13.87 -28.31 -0.39
CA GLY A 13 -14.21 -26.91 -0.07
C GLY A 13 -13.00 -25.98 -0.01
N GLY A 14 -12.17 -25.99 -1.04
CA GLY A 14 -11.11 -24.99 -1.24
C GLY A 14 -11.64 -23.69 -1.87
N PHE A 15 -10.85 -22.61 -1.81
CA PHE A 15 -11.12 -21.42 -2.62
C PHE A 15 -11.00 -21.75 -4.10
N ALA A 16 -11.85 -21.14 -4.92
CA ALA A 16 -11.80 -21.31 -6.37
C ALA A 16 -10.45 -20.80 -6.90
N ARG A 17 -9.65 -21.72 -7.44
CA ARG A 17 -8.29 -21.45 -7.91
C ARG A 17 -8.06 -22.17 -9.23
N ASN A 18 -7.33 -21.53 -10.12
CA ASN A 18 -6.84 -22.08 -11.36
C ASN A 18 -5.30 -22.03 -11.37
N ASP A 19 -4.64 -23.07 -11.88
CA ASP A 19 -3.17 -23.16 -11.84
C ASP A 19 -2.48 -22.03 -12.62
N ARG A 20 -3.12 -21.55 -13.70
CA ARG A 20 -2.58 -20.49 -14.55
C ARG A 20 -3.00 -19.09 -14.11
N LEU A 21 -4.19 -18.97 -13.53
CA LEU A 21 -4.81 -17.68 -13.22
C LEU A 21 -4.80 -17.33 -11.72
N GLY A 22 -4.38 -18.23 -10.84
CA GLY A 22 -4.45 -18.01 -9.40
C GLY A 22 -5.87 -18.08 -8.87
N PHE A 23 -6.18 -17.29 -7.84
CA PHE A 23 -7.51 -17.22 -7.23
C PHE A 23 -8.51 -16.56 -8.17
N LEU A 24 -9.70 -17.15 -8.24
CA LEU A 24 -10.81 -16.68 -9.08
C LEU A 24 -11.74 -15.80 -8.26
N ASN A 25 -12.22 -14.72 -8.88
CA ASN A 25 -13.13 -13.76 -8.29
C ASN A 25 -14.27 -13.45 -9.29
N ALA A 26 -15.38 -12.88 -8.81
CA ALA A 26 -16.51 -12.49 -9.65
C ALA A 26 -16.12 -11.42 -10.69
N SER A 27 -15.17 -10.55 -10.33
CA SER A 27 -14.59 -9.58 -11.25
C SER A 27 -13.27 -10.09 -11.83
N LEU A 28 -13.18 -10.10 -13.17
CA LEU A 28 -11.97 -10.49 -13.89
C LEU A 28 -10.77 -9.59 -13.57
N ALA A 29 -11.01 -8.34 -13.13
CA ALA A 29 -9.96 -7.42 -12.71
C ALA A 29 -9.29 -7.83 -11.38
N ASN A 30 -9.87 -8.76 -10.63
CA ASN A 30 -9.40 -9.21 -9.32
C ASN A 30 -8.87 -10.65 -9.33
N VAL A 31 -8.57 -11.21 -10.50
CA VAL A 31 -8.02 -12.57 -10.65
C VAL A 31 -6.50 -12.57 -10.37
N GLY A 32 -5.97 -13.67 -9.83
CA GLY A 32 -4.56 -13.81 -9.46
C GLY A 32 -4.39 -13.93 -7.95
N THR A 33 -3.66 -13.01 -7.34
CA THR A 33 -3.54 -12.88 -5.88
C THR A 33 -4.82 -12.33 -5.26
N ALA A 34 -5.66 -11.66 -6.05
CA ALA A 34 -6.80 -10.85 -5.60
C ALA A 34 -6.44 -9.81 -4.51
N LEU A 35 -5.16 -9.52 -4.31
CA LEU A 35 -4.67 -8.66 -3.24
C LEU A 35 -4.62 -7.21 -3.70
N LYS A 36 -5.25 -6.33 -2.93
CA LYS A 36 -5.04 -4.88 -3.01
C LYS A 36 -4.40 -4.42 -1.71
N VAL A 37 -3.16 -3.98 -1.78
CA VAL A 37 -2.46 -3.28 -0.71
C VAL A 37 -2.56 -1.79 -1.00
N CYS A 38 -3.00 -1.01 -0.03
CA CYS A 38 -2.99 0.45 -0.09
C CYS A 38 -2.47 1.05 1.20
N ALA A 39 -1.80 2.20 1.06
CA ALA A 39 -1.37 3.04 2.16
C ALA A 39 -1.89 4.46 1.91
N ILE A 40 -2.42 5.08 2.96
CA ILE A 40 -2.79 6.48 2.98
C ILE A 40 -1.68 7.21 3.72
N VAL A 41 -0.98 8.12 3.03
CA VAL A 41 0.24 8.76 3.53
C VAL A 41 0.10 10.27 3.42
N LYS A 42 0.50 10.98 4.47
CA LYS A 42 0.54 12.44 4.51
C LYS A 42 1.86 12.93 3.92
N LEU A 43 1.78 13.63 2.81
CA LEU A 43 2.90 14.12 2.00
C LEU A 43 2.56 15.52 1.49
N PRO A 44 2.50 16.55 2.37
CA PRO A 44 1.99 17.87 2.02
C PRO A 44 2.81 18.53 0.90
N LEU A 45 4.14 18.47 0.96
CA LEU A 45 5.01 19.11 -0.02
C LEU A 45 5.12 18.28 -1.30
N LEU A 46 5.32 16.97 -1.15
CA LEU A 46 5.49 16.07 -2.30
C LEU A 46 4.18 15.91 -3.09
N SER A 47 3.01 16.10 -2.47
CA SER A 47 1.72 16.03 -3.18
C SER A 47 1.51 17.11 -4.24
N GLU A 48 2.26 18.22 -4.15
CA GLU A 48 2.24 19.30 -5.15
C GLU A 48 3.19 19.00 -6.32
N TRP A 49 4.05 18.00 -6.20
CA TRP A 49 5.05 17.69 -7.20
C TRP A 49 4.47 16.88 -8.37
N GLU A 50 4.52 17.44 -9.57
CA GLU A 50 3.92 16.88 -10.80
C GLU A 50 4.52 15.53 -11.23
N ASP A 51 5.72 15.19 -10.75
CA ASP A 51 6.42 13.96 -11.13
C ASP A 51 5.94 12.71 -10.38
N VAL A 52 5.23 12.86 -9.25
CA VAL A 52 4.78 11.75 -8.41
C VAL A 52 3.89 10.76 -9.16
N PRO A 53 2.85 11.19 -9.92
CA PRO A 53 2.03 10.27 -10.70
C PRO A 53 2.83 9.50 -11.77
N ALA A 54 3.76 10.17 -12.46
CA ALA A 54 4.61 9.54 -13.46
C ALA A 54 5.57 8.53 -12.82
N TRP A 55 6.10 8.84 -11.65
CA TRP A 55 6.94 7.95 -10.86
C TRP A 55 6.19 6.71 -10.37
N CYS A 56 4.98 6.88 -9.82
CA CYS A 56 4.11 5.77 -9.41
C CYS A 56 3.71 4.89 -10.60
N ALA A 57 3.40 5.49 -11.75
CA ALA A 57 3.01 4.78 -12.95
C ALA A 57 4.13 3.84 -13.46
N ARG A 58 5.40 4.29 -13.42
CA ARG A 58 6.57 3.47 -13.77
C ARG A 58 6.72 2.24 -12.87
N ARG A 59 6.32 2.34 -11.61
CA ARG A 59 6.34 1.24 -10.61
C ARG A 59 5.09 0.36 -10.64
N ARG A 60 4.17 0.59 -11.57
CA ARG A 60 2.84 -0.07 -11.63
C ARG A 60 2.03 0.12 -10.33
N LEU A 61 2.12 1.31 -9.76
CA LEU A 61 1.29 1.78 -8.66
C LEU A 61 0.19 2.70 -9.18
N ASN A 62 -0.93 2.72 -8.47
CA ASN A 62 -1.98 3.71 -8.61
C ASN A 62 -1.89 4.69 -7.45
N VAL A 63 -1.79 5.98 -7.77
CA VAL A 63 -1.80 7.08 -6.78
C VAL A 63 -3.05 7.92 -7.00
N ARG A 64 -3.73 8.28 -5.91
CA ARG A 64 -4.83 9.25 -5.93
C ARG A 64 -4.78 10.11 -4.68
N ARG A 65 -5.44 11.27 -4.73
CA ARG A 65 -5.70 12.06 -3.52
C ARG A 65 -6.61 11.25 -2.59
N ALA A 66 -6.37 11.30 -1.29
CA ALA A 66 -7.23 10.63 -0.33
C ALA A 66 -8.54 11.43 -0.14
N LEU A 67 -9.60 10.70 0.18
CA LEU A 67 -10.93 11.25 0.47
C LEU A 67 -11.20 11.10 1.96
N ASP A 68 -11.88 12.09 2.55
CA ASP A 68 -12.45 11.97 3.88
C ASP A 68 -13.77 11.16 3.86
N ASP A 69 -14.37 10.96 5.03
CA ASP A 69 -15.63 10.22 5.17
C ASP A 69 -16.81 10.89 4.44
N ALA A 70 -16.71 12.19 4.16
CA ALA A 70 -17.69 12.96 3.41
C ALA A 70 -17.43 12.94 1.88
N GLY A 71 -16.34 12.29 1.43
CA GLY A 71 -15.94 12.24 0.04
C GLY A 71 -15.27 13.51 -0.47
N ALA A 72 -14.80 14.40 0.41
CA ALA A 72 -14.00 15.56 0.07
C ALA A 72 -12.50 15.22 0.04
N TRP A 73 -11.75 15.92 -0.81
CA TRP A 73 -10.31 15.71 -0.93
C TRP A 73 -9.56 16.19 0.31
N MET A 74 -8.73 15.32 0.88
CA MET A 74 -7.83 15.68 1.96
C MET A 74 -6.56 16.33 1.38
N PRO A 75 -6.24 17.59 1.73
CA PRO A 75 -5.07 18.27 1.23
C PRO A 75 -3.80 17.62 1.78
N GLY A 76 -2.79 17.42 0.93
CA GLY A 76 -1.52 16.82 1.35
C GLY A 76 -1.59 15.34 1.72
N VAL A 77 -2.66 14.63 1.39
CA VAL A 77 -2.79 13.19 1.69
C VAL A 77 -3.00 12.39 0.40
N LEU A 78 -2.16 11.39 0.19
CA LEU A 78 -2.18 10.52 -0.98
C LEU A 78 -2.50 9.08 -0.58
N GLU A 79 -3.33 8.40 -1.38
CA GLU A 79 -3.51 6.96 -1.33
C GLU A 79 -2.67 6.32 -2.44
N VAL A 80 -1.73 5.47 -2.05
CA VAL A 80 -0.87 4.68 -2.95
C VAL A 80 -1.31 3.23 -2.87
N SER A 81 -1.48 2.58 -4.02
CA SER A 81 -1.93 1.18 -4.10
C SER A 81 -1.31 0.43 -5.28
N ASN A 82 -1.23 -0.90 -5.20
CA ASN A 82 -0.76 -1.71 -6.32
C ASN A 82 -1.77 -1.76 -7.47
N LYS A 83 -1.27 -1.75 -8.71
CA LYS A 83 -2.09 -1.99 -9.91
C LYS A 83 -2.23 -3.48 -10.22
N ASP A 84 -1.20 -4.26 -9.94
CA ASP A 84 -1.10 -5.63 -10.40
C ASP A 84 -1.68 -6.64 -9.42
N ARG A 85 -2.42 -7.59 -9.98
CA ARG A 85 -3.01 -8.71 -9.23
C ARG A 85 -2.69 -10.06 -9.84
N LEU A 86 -2.38 -10.11 -11.12
CA LEU A 86 -2.06 -11.33 -11.86
C LEU A 86 -0.58 -11.36 -12.24
N GLY A 87 0.05 -12.53 -12.14
CA GLY A 87 1.46 -12.72 -12.51
C GLY A 87 2.47 -12.13 -11.52
N VAL A 88 2.02 -11.74 -10.33
CA VAL A 88 2.83 -11.24 -9.22
C VAL A 88 2.52 -12.07 -7.97
N SER A 89 3.48 -12.20 -7.05
CA SER A 89 3.23 -12.85 -5.75
C SER A 89 2.67 -11.85 -4.74
N GLU A 90 1.91 -12.34 -3.76
CA GLU A 90 1.36 -11.53 -2.67
C GLU A 90 2.46 -10.77 -1.92
N ALA A 91 3.57 -11.47 -1.61
CA ALA A 91 4.71 -10.91 -0.91
C ALA A 91 5.42 -9.83 -1.75
N ALA A 92 5.63 -10.07 -3.05
CA ALA A 92 6.25 -9.08 -3.92
C ALA A 92 5.37 -7.82 -4.05
N THR A 93 4.05 -7.98 -4.14
CA THR A 93 3.11 -6.85 -4.17
C THR A 93 3.15 -6.04 -2.87
N ALA A 94 3.20 -6.71 -1.71
CA ALA A 94 3.29 -6.03 -0.42
C ALA A 94 4.63 -5.28 -0.29
N ASN A 95 5.75 -5.92 -0.62
CA ASN A 95 7.07 -5.31 -0.57
C ASN A 95 7.18 -4.10 -1.50
N LEU A 96 6.65 -4.18 -2.73
CA LEU A 96 6.63 -3.06 -3.66
C LEU A 96 5.94 -1.83 -3.07
N VAL A 97 4.79 -2.02 -2.41
CA VAL A 97 4.06 -0.91 -1.78
C VAL A 97 4.84 -0.36 -0.58
N VAL A 98 5.41 -1.22 0.27
CA VAL A 98 6.22 -0.81 1.42
C VAL A 98 7.44 0.01 0.97
N GLU A 99 8.22 -0.50 0.03
CA GLU A 99 9.41 0.16 -0.50
C GLU A 99 9.05 1.51 -1.14
N SER A 100 7.99 1.55 -1.95
CA SER A 100 7.58 2.77 -2.63
C SER A 100 7.05 3.83 -1.67
N VAL A 101 6.30 3.44 -0.64
CA VAL A 101 5.83 4.35 0.40
C VAL A 101 7.01 4.89 1.21
N ALA A 102 7.98 4.04 1.53
CA ALA A 102 9.18 4.48 2.23
C ALA A 102 9.98 5.50 1.40
N GLU A 103 10.16 5.27 0.09
CA GLU A 103 10.81 6.23 -0.81
C GLU A 103 10.07 7.58 -0.87
N LEU A 104 8.72 7.56 -0.85
CA LEU A 104 7.92 8.79 -0.81
C LEU A 104 8.08 9.54 0.52
N VAL A 105 8.07 8.84 1.65
CA VAL A 105 8.28 9.45 2.98
C VAL A 105 9.68 10.04 3.10
N LEU A 106 10.71 9.34 2.60
CA LEU A 106 12.08 9.86 2.58
C LEU A 106 12.19 11.12 1.69
N ALA A 107 11.49 11.15 0.56
CA ALA A 107 11.45 12.32 -0.31
C ALA A 107 10.76 13.51 0.36
N GLU A 108 9.66 13.30 1.09
CA GLU A 108 8.99 14.34 1.88
C GLU A 108 9.91 14.89 2.98
N ARG A 109 10.53 14.02 3.78
CA ARG A 109 11.46 14.45 4.84
C ARG A 109 12.64 15.25 4.30
N ARG A 110 13.12 14.95 3.08
CA ARG A 110 14.14 15.77 2.39
C ARG A 110 13.61 17.15 2.02
N LEU A 111 12.38 17.25 1.53
CA LEU A 111 11.73 18.52 1.23
C LEU A 111 11.53 19.37 2.50
N GLU A 112 11.12 18.73 3.60
CA GLU A 112 10.98 19.39 4.91
C GLU A 112 12.31 19.93 5.44
N ALA A 113 13.41 19.21 5.19
CA ALA A 113 14.77 19.65 5.51
C ALA A 113 15.32 20.73 4.54
N GLY A 114 14.54 21.16 3.54
CA GLY A 114 14.95 22.15 2.54
C GLY A 114 15.89 21.61 1.45
N ALA A 115 16.04 20.29 1.35
CA ALA A 115 16.78 19.66 0.26
C ALA A 115 15.88 19.45 -0.98
N ALA A 116 16.48 19.14 -2.12
CA ALA A 116 15.74 18.85 -3.35
C ALA A 116 14.98 17.52 -3.23
N ALA A 117 13.75 17.46 -3.77
CA ALA A 117 13.02 16.22 -3.91
C ALA A 117 13.82 15.23 -4.77
N PHE A 118 14.12 14.06 -4.21
CA PHE A 118 14.79 12.98 -4.93
C PHE A 118 13.96 11.72 -4.85
N LEU A 119 13.45 11.30 -6.01
CA LEU A 119 12.76 10.03 -6.21
C LEU A 119 13.56 9.16 -7.19
N PRO A 120 14.00 7.96 -6.79
CA PRO A 120 14.86 7.12 -7.64
C PRO A 120 14.12 6.62 -8.89
N GLY A 121 14.83 6.50 -10.00
CA GLY A 121 14.26 6.20 -11.32
C GLY A 121 13.82 4.76 -11.56
N GLU A 122 14.42 3.79 -10.86
CA GLU A 122 14.10 2.36 -10.96
C GLU A 122 13.52 1.84 -9.65
N ALA A 123 12.57 0.90 -9.74
CA ALA A 123 12.18 0.09 -8.59
C ALA A 123 13.38 -0.76 -8.21
N ALA A 124 13.84 -0.67 -6.95
CA ALA A 124 14.88 -1.54 -6.45
C ALA A 124 14.52 -2.99 -6.77
N THR A 125 15.45 -3.71 -7.40
CA THR A 125 15.31 -5.15 -7.66
C THR A 125 15.05 -5.85 -6.33
N CYS A 126 14.04 -6.72 -6.27
CA CYS A 126 13.62 -7.55 -5.12
C CYS A 126 14.78 -8.02 -4.23
N SER A 127 15.21 -7.14 -3.35
CA SER A 127 16.28 -7.27 -2.38
C SER A 127 15.98 -6.15 -1.40
N PRO A 128 15.75 -6.46 -0.11
CA PRO A 128 15.41 -5.45 0.87
C PRO A 128 16.67 -4.63 1.13
N GLN A 129 16.94 -3.63 0.30
CA GLN A 129 17.94 -2.60 0.53
C GLN A 129 17.25 -1.39 1.15
N PHE A 130 16.45 -1.65 2.19
CA PHE A 130 16.15 -0.60 3.15
C PHE A 130 17.39 -0.52 4.04
N ALA A 131 18.28 0.43 3.74
CA ALA A 131 19.47 0.63 4.58
C ALA A 131 18.99 0.96 6.00
N ALA A 132 19.61 0.36 7.01
CA ALA A 132 19.22 0.56 8.41
C ALA A 132 19.21 2.05 8.80
N ASP A 133 20.09 2.85 8.20
CA ASP A 133 20.18 4.30 8.40
C ASP A 133 18.94 5.05 7.86
N ASP A 134 18.31 4.57 6.78
CA ASP A 134 17.08 5.15 6.23
C ASP A 134 15.84 4.76 7.06
N ALA A 135 15.91 3.64 7.79
CA ALA A 135 14.83 3.18 8.67
C ALA A 135 14.67 4.06 9.91
N GLU A 136 15.78 4.50 10.50
CA GLU A 136 15.76 5.43 11.63
C GLU A 136 15.17 6.77 11.22
N LEU A 137 15.44 7.22 9.98
CA LEU A 137 14.84 8.41 9.40
C LEU A 137 13.35 8.25 9.07
N VAL A 138 12.80 7.04 9.00
CA VAL A 138 11.35 6.81 8.80
C VAL A 138 10.60 6.63 10.13
N LEU A 139 11.27 6.11 11.17
CA LEU A 139 10.68 5.82 12.49
C LEU A 139 10.84 6.96 13.52
N GLY A 140 11.42 8.10 13.12
CA GLY A 140 11.48 9.30 13.96
C GLY A 140 10.08 9.71 14.41
N ALA A 141 9.90 9.74 15.74
CA ALA A 141 8.63 9.91 16.43
C ALA A 141 8.13 11.36 16.32
N ASP A 142 7.20 11.61 15.41
CA ASP A 142 6.51 12.90 15.31
C ASP A 142 5.04 12.75 15.72
N ASP A 143 4.66 13.50 16.75
CA ASP A 143 3.32 13.62 17.35
C ASP A 143 2.46 14.53 16.46
N ASP A 144 2.15 14.06 15.24
CA ASP A 144 1.60 14.89 14.16
C ASP A 144 0.08 15.10 14.20
N GLY A 145 -0.56 14.87 15.36
CA GLY A 145 -1.99 15.09 15.53
C GLY A 145 -2.86 14.21 14.62
N PHE A 146 -2.34 13.11 14.09
CA PHE A 146 -3.16 12.03 13.57
C PHE A 146 -3.84 11.37 14.76
N PRO A 147 -5.15 11.00 14.69
CA PRO A 147 -5.72 10.15 15.72
C PRO A 147 -4.79 8.95 15.88
N SER A 148 -4.38 8.65 17.12
CA SER A 148 -3.55 7.49 17.41
C SER A 148 -4.16 6.26 16.73
N VAL A 149 -3.37 5.22 16.48
CA VAL A 149 -3.92 3.95 15.93
C VAL A 149 -5.10 3.42 16.77
N ASP A 150 -5.19 3.84 18.05
CA ASP A 150 -6.31 3.55 18.95
C ASP A 150 -7.57 4.42 18.72
N ALA A 151 -7.44 5.58 18.08
CA ALA A 151 -8.53 6.53 17.81
C ALA A 151 -9.25 6.28 16.47
N VAL A 152 -8.72 5.40 15.60
CA VAL A 152 -9.52 4.78 14.53
C VAL A 152 -10.34 3.65 15.16
N ALA A 153 -11.47 4.03 15.77
CA ALA A 153 -12.41 3.07 16.33
C ALA A 153 -12.92 2.12 15.23
N TRP A 154 -12.41 0.89 15.22
CA TRP A 154 -12.92 -0.22 14.41
C TRP A 154 -14.13 -0.91 15.07
N GLU A 155 -14.72 -0.29 16.09
CA GLU A 155 -15.91 -0.85 16.75
C GLU A 155 -17.11 -0.84 15.79
N ALA A 156 -17.58 -2.07 15.50
CA ALA A 156 -18.88 -2.42 14.94
C ALA A 156 -19.03 -2.63 13.42
N ALA A 157 -18.04 -3.22 12.73
CA ALA A 157 -18.27 -3.94 11.46
C ALA A 157 -18.20 -5.48 11.59
N GLY A 158 -18.38 -6.00 12.82
CA GLY A 158 -18.29 -7.43 13.16
C GLY A 158 -19.64 -8.12 13.42
N THR A 159 -20.76 -7.58 12.94
CA THR A 159 -22.08 -8.22 13.06
C THR A 159 -22.85 -8.12 11.76
N ALA A 160 -22.51 -9.00 10.81
CA ALA A 160 -23.43 -9.67 9.89
C ALA A 160 -22.61 -10.44 8.86
N PHE A 161 -22.17 -11.65 9.22
CA PHE A 161 -22.05 -12.80 8.30
C PHE A 161 -22.17 -14.09 9.13
#